data_AF-A0AAC8XN20-F1
#
_entry.id   AF-A0AAC8XN20-F1
#
_cell.length_a   1.000
_cell.length_b   1.000
_cell.length_c   1.000
_cell.angle_alpha   90.00
_cell.angle_beta   90.00
_cell.angle_gamma   90.00
#
_symmetry.space_group_name_H-M   'P 1'
#
loop_
_entity.id
_entity.type
_entity.pdbx_description
1 polymer ?
#
loop_
_entity_poly.entity_id
_entity_poly.type
_entity_poly.pdbx_seq_one_letter_code
_entity_poly.pdbx_strand_id
1 'polypeptide(L)'
;MASLQRALVNLEMLSDDINALSSDELNTVTHIHLLHSVLEELKNAEATVVFETEASFHKILQGSLFEPIFERKRMVGVYTKLVGYVITAWEASNKANAILIDNFDASADKRLELLQVKAIRAKSQLKTVATAMGQNDYEKFTQALGLIAQEWQWDTLRARF
;
A
#
# COMPACT_ATOMS: atom_id res chain seq x y z
N MET A 1 -18.22 8.33 -13.42
CA MET A 1 -18.05 9.77 -13.07
C MET A 1 -18.26 10.09 -11.58
N ALA A 2 -19.48 10.29 -11.04
CA ALA A 2 -19.65 10.78 -9.64
C ALA A 2 -19.10 9.83 -8.56
N SER A 3 -19.09 8.52 -8.82
CA SER A 3 -18.51 7.51 -7.92
C SER A 3 -16.98 7.56 -7.89
N LEU A 4 -16.34 7.69 -9.05
CA LEU A 4 -14.88 7.78 -9.16
C LEU A 4 -14.35 9.06 -8.51
N GLN A 5 -15.00 10.20 -8.78
CA GLN A 5 -14.61 11.47 -8.17
C GLN A 5 -14.72 11.41 -6.63
N ARG A 6 -15.74 10.73 -6.10
CA ARG A 6 -15.87 10.50 -4.65
C ARG A 6 -14.76 9.61 -4.11
N ALA A 7 -14.44 8.50 -4.79
CA ALA A 7 -13.35 7.62 -4.39
C ALA A 7 -12.01 8.36 -4.37
N LEU A 8 -11.75 9.23 -5.35
CA LEU A 8 -10.55 10.07 -5.39
C LEU A 8 -10.50 11.06 -4.22
N VAL A 9 -11.59 11.77 -3.93
CA VAL A 9 -11.66 12.66 -2.76
C VAL A 9 -11.44 11.90 -1.45
N ASN A 10 -12.03 10.72 -1.31
CA ASN A 10 -11.80 9.88 -0.12
C ASN A 10 -10.34 9.45 0.00
N LEU A 11 -9.69 9.09 -1.12
CA LEU A 11 -8.26 8.79 -1.14
C LEU A 11 -7.40 10.00 -0.76
N GLU A 12 -7.82 11.23 -1.13
CA GLU A 12 -7.09 12.46 -0.79
C GLU A 12 -7.17 12.69 0.72
N MET A 13 -8.38 12.60 1.28
CA MET A 13 -8.59 12.71 2.72
C MET A 13 -7.79 11.67 3.50
N LEU A 14 -7.77 10.41 3.04
CA LEU A 14 -7.00 9.35 3.69
C LEU A 14 -5.48 9.58 3.58
N SER A 15 -5.00 10.13 2.46
CA SER A 15 -3.60 10.50 2.32
C SER A 15 -3.23 11.63 3.28
N ASP A 16 -4.09 12.64 3.41
CA ASP A 16 -3.91 13.72 4.38
C ASP A 16 -3.93 13.20 5.83
N ASP A 17 -4.86 12.30 6.17
CA ASP A 17 -4.93 11.66 7.48
C ASP A 17 -3.65 10.88 7.80
N ILE A 18 -3.13 10.12 6.83
CA ILE A 18 -1.85 9.40 6.99
C ILE A 18 -0.69 10.37 7.18
N ASN A 19 -0.64 11.46 6.40
CA ASN A 19 0.43 12.46 6.50
C ASN A 19 0.33 13.32 7.76
N ALA A 20 -0.83 13.36 8.42
CA ALA A 20 -1.03 14.01 9.71
C ALA A 20 -0.61 13.13 10.89
N LEU A 21 -0.36 11.83 10.68
CA LEU A 21 0.15 10.95 11.73
C LEU A 21 1.53 11.40 12.20
N SER A 22 1.74 11.33 13.51
CA SER A 22 3.05 11.47 14.11
C SER A 22 3.96 10.28 13.77
N SER A 23 5.28 10.46 13.92
CA SER A 23 6.25 9.41 13.61
C SER A 23 6.06 8.12 14.42
N ASP A 24 5.53 8.23 15.64
CA ASP A 24 5.23 7.11 16.54
C ASP A 24 3.90 6.41 16.21
N GLU A 25 3.01 7.06 15.46
CA GLU A 25 1.78 6.44 14.95
C GLU A 25 2.01 5.70 13.63
N LEU A 26 3.10 5.98 12.90
CA LEU A 26 3.45 5.28 11.67
C LEU A 26 3.91 3.85 11.94
N ASN A 27 3.50 2.93 11.05
CA ASN A 27 3.70 1.47 11.17
C ASN A 27 3.06 0.84 12.42
N THR A 28 2.06 1.51 13.01
CA THR A 28 1.23 0.95 14.09
C THR A 28 -0.10 0.41 13.54
N VAL A 29 -0.92 -0.15 14.42
CA VAL A 29 -2.29 -0.59 14.09
C VAL A 29 -3.12 0.56 13.48
N THR A 30 -2.96 1.79 13.99
CA THR A 30 -3.67 2.97 13.47
C THR A 30 -3.31 3.23 12.00
N HIS A 31 -2.02 3.26 11.70
CA HIS A 31 -1.54 3.44 10.32
C HIS A 31 -2.05 2.32 9.39
N ILE A 32 -2.00 1.07 9.84
CA ILE A 32 -2.47 -0.07 9.04
C ILE A 32 -3.98 -0.03 8.83
N HIS A 33 -4.75 0.47 9.78
CA HIS A 33 -6.18 0.67 9.60
C HIS A 33 -6.48 1.66 8.48
N LEU A 34 -5.75 2.79 8.44
CA LEU A 34 -5.86 3.77 7.35
C LEU A 34 -5.45 3.15 6.00
N LEU A 35 -4.39 2.35 5.95
CA LEU A 35 -4.00 1.64 4.73
C LEU A 35 -5.08 0.66 4.24
N HIS A 36 -5.82 0.01 5.14
CA HIS A 36 -6.97 -0.82 4.77
C HIS A 36 -8.10 0.02 4.16
N SER A 37 -8.40 1.19 4.71
CA SER A 37 -9.37 2.13 4.13
C SER A 37 -8.92 2.63 2.74
N VAL A 38 -7.63 2.94 2.59
CA VAL A 38 -7.04 3.28 1.27
C VAL A 38 -7.21 2.12 0.29
N LEU A 39 -6.94 0.88 0.72
CA LEU A 39 -7.09 -0.29 -0.14
C LEU A 39 -8.54 -0.52 -0.58
N GLU A 40 -9.50 -0.27 0.30
CA GLU A 40 -10.93 -0.36 -0.03
C GLU A 40 -11.32 0.70 -1.07
N GLU A 41 -10.91 1.94 -0.87
CA GLU A 41 -11.21 3.02 -1.82
C GLU A 41 -10.50 2.85 -3.16
N LEU A 42 -9.27 2.32 -3.18
CA LEU A 42 -8.58 1.95 -4.42
C LEU A 42 -9.34 0.87 -5.20
N LYS A 43 -9.93 -0.13 -4.52
CA LYS A 43 -10.76 -1.16 -5.18
C LYS A 43 -12.05 -0.55 -5.73
N ASN A 44 -12.68 0.38 -5.00
CA ASN A 44 -13.86 1.10 -5.47
C ASN A 44 -13.54 1.95 -6.71
N ALA A 45 -12.40 2.66 -6.68
CA ALA A 45 -11.90 3.42 -7.82
C ALA A 45 -11.60 2.49 -9.01
N GLU A 46 -10.89 1.39 -8.81
CA GLU A 46 -10.56 0.42 -9.86
C GLU A 46 -11.82 -0.13 -10.55
N ALA A 47 -12.85 -0.49 -9.77
CA ALA A 47 -14.12 -0.98 -10.30
C ALA A 47 -14.85 0.04 -11.20
N THR A 48 -14.59 1.34 -11.02
CA THR A 48 -15.23 2.41 -11.81
C THR A 48 -14.35 2.91 -12.95
N VAL A 49 -13.02 2.98 -12.75
CA VAL A 49 -12.02 3.42 -13.73
C VAL A 49 -12.00 2.55 -14.98
N VAL A 50 -12.33 1.26 -14.87
CA VAL A 50 -12.41 0.34 -16.02
C VAL A 50 -13.39 0.84 -17.09
N PHE A 51 -14.43 1.58 -16.70
CA PHE A 51 -15.45 2.11 -17.63
C PHE A 51 -15.11 3.50 -18.20
N GLU A 52 -14.04 4.13 -17.72
CA GLU A 52 -13.61 5.45 -18.18
C GLU A 52 -12.59 5.34 -19.32
N THR A 53 -12.50 6.34 -20.19
CA THR A 53 -11.40 6.46 -21.17
C THR A 53 -10.16 7.06 -20.49
N GLU A 54 -8.96 6.93 -21.08
CA GLU A 54 -7.79 7.64 -20.53
C GLU A 54 -8.04 9.16 -20.49
N ALA A 55 -8.60 9.74 -21.55
CA ALA A 55 -8.87 11.19 -21.59
C ALA A 55 -9.88 11.63 -20.52
N SER A 56 -10.96 10.88 -20.30
CA SER A 56 -11.94 11.20 -19.24
C SER A 56 -11.34 11.03 -17.85
N PHE A 57 -10.51 10.01 -17.65
CA PHE A 57 -9.80 9.80 -16.40
C PHE A 57 -8.86 10.97 -16.05
N HIS A 58 -8.01 11.40 -16.99
CA HIS A 58 -7.13 12.55 -16.78
C HIS A 58 -7.92 13.84 -16.48
N LYS A 59 -9.06 14.04 -17.16
CA LYS A 59 -9.93 15.18 -16.89
C LYS A 59 -10.52 15.15 -15.47
N ILE A 60 -10.83 13.97 -14.95
CA ILE A 60 -11.34 13.80 -13.58
C ILE A 60 -10.24 14.08 -12.54
N LEU A 61 -9.00 13.67 -12.84
CA LEU A 61 -7.84 13.91 -11.97
C LEU A 61 -7.36 15.35 -12.00
N GLN A 62 -7.76 16.16 -12.98
CA GLN A 62 -7.21 17.50 -13.15
C GLN A 62 -7.39 18.36 -11.88
N GLY A 63 -6.28 18.82 -11.29
CA GLY A 63 -6.24 19.58 -10.05
C GLY A 63 -6.30 18.75 -8.76
N SER A 64 -6.32 17.42 -8.86
CA SER A 64 -6.21 16.48 -7.73
C SER A 64 -4.76 16.25 -7.34
N LEU A 65 -4.52 15.91 -6.07
CA LEU A 65 -3.22 15.43 -5.59
C LEU A 65 -2.78 14.14 -6.32
N PHE A 66 -3.73 13.37 -6.85
CA PHE A 66 -3.46 12.15 -7.60
C PHE A 66 -3.17 12.36 -9.09
N GLU A 67 -3.26 13.58 -9.62
CA GLU A 67 -2.92 13.86 -11.02
C GLU A 67 -1.50 13.39 -11.40
N PRO A 68 -0.44 13.74 -10.65
CA PRO A 68 0.92 13.23 -10.92
C PRO A 68 1.16 11.80 -10.45
N ILE A 69 0.21 11.18 -9.74
CA ILE A 69 0.33 9.85 -9.14
C ILE A 69 -0.30 8.79 -10.07
N PHE A 70 -1.50 9.07 -10.56
CA PHE A 70 -2.25 8.21 -11.47
C PHE A 70 -2.12 8.69 -12.91
N GLU A 71 -0.90 8.73 -13.42
CA GLU A 71 -0.60 9.14 -14.81
C GLU A 71 -1.29 8.26 -15.87
N ARG A 72 -1.78 7.09 -15.49
CA ARG A 72 -2.56 6.17 -16.35
C ARG A 72 -3.59 5.45 -15.51
N LYS A 73 -4.74 5.09 -16.08
CA LYS A 73 -5.79 4.32 -15.39
C LYS A 73 -5.27 3.06 -14.69
N ARG A 74 -4.32 2.35 -15.33
CA ARG A 74 -3.72 1.13 -14.78
C ARG A 74 -3.00 1.34 -13.44
N MET A 75 -2.59 2.57 -13.13
CA MET A 75 -1.87 2.89 -11.90
C MET A 75 -2.74 2.68 -10.66
N VAL A 76 -4.06 2.84 -10.78
CA VAL A 76 -5.00 2.54 -9.69
C VAL A 76 -4.86 1.07 -9.27
N GLY A 77 -4.91 0.14 -10.21
CA GLY A 77 -4.72 -1.29 -9.93
C GLY A 77 -3.29 -1.66 -9.50
N VAL A 78 -2.27 -0.90 -9.92
CA VAL A 78 -0.90 -1.06 -9.41
C VAL A 78 -0.82 -0.68 -7.93
N TYR A 79 -1.41 0.46 -7.55
CA TYR A 79 -1.48 0.93 -6.17
C TYR A 79 -2.29 -0.05 -5.31
N THR A 80 -3.45 -0.54 -5.79
CA THR A 80 -4.24 -1.57 -5.11
C THR A 80 -3.37 -2.77 -4.71
N LYS A 81 -2.53 -3.25 -5.62
CA LYS A 81 -1.62 -4.39 -5.36
C LYS A 81 -0.53 -4.04 -4.36
N LEU A 82 0.14 -2.89 -4.53
CA LEU A 82 1.22 -2.45 -3.64
C LEU A 82 0.73 -2.30 -2.19
N VAL A 83 -0.39 -1.59 -1.98
CA VAL A 83 -0.98 -1.43 -0.64
C VAL A 83 -1.34 -2.79 -0.03
N GLY A 84 -1.94 -3.68 -0.83
CA GLY A 84 -2.26 -5.04 -0.39
C GLY A 84 -1.02 -5.83 0.06
N TYR A 85 0.12 -5.68 -0.62
CA TYR A 85 1.37 -6.33 -0.22
C TYR A 85 1.98 -5.71 1.04
N VAL A 86 1.94 -4.38 1.20
CA VAL A 86 2.40 -3.70 2.43
C VAL A 86 1.63 -4.23 3.64
N ILE A 87 0.29 -4.19 3.58
CA ILE A 87 -0.58 -4.68 4.66
C ILE A 87 -0.28 -6.15 4.97
N THR A 88 -0.20 -6.98 3.93
CA THR A 88 0.05 -8.43 4.09
C THR A 88 1.40 -8.69 4.77
N ALA A 89 2.44 -7.96 4.37
CA ALA A 89 3.76 -8.09 4.94
C ALA A 89 3.79 -7.64 6.40
N TRP A 90 3.23 -6.46 6.70
CA TRP A 90 3.18 -5.93 8.07
C TRP A 90 2.39 -6.84 9.01
N GLU A 91 1.18 -7.28 8.63
CA GLU A 91 0.35 -8.13 9.49
C GLU A 91 1.01 -9.48 9.77
N ALA A 92 1.65 -10.07 8.76
CA ALA A 92 2.34 -11.34 8.90
C ALA A 92 3.56 -11.20 9.82
N SER A 93 4.34 -10.12 9.67
CA SER A 93 5.48 -9.81 10.55
C SER A 93 5.04 -9.52 11.98
N ASN A 94 3.97 -8.74 12.18
CA ASN A 94 3.47 -8.42 13.52
C ASN A 94 2.95 -9.67 14.24
N LYS A 95 2.21 -10.54 13.54
CA LYS A 95 1.75 -11.84 14.08
C LYS A 95 2.91 -12.78 14.39
N ALA A 96 3.96 -12.81 13.57
CA ALA A 96 5.15 -13.60 13.82
C ALA A 96 5.88 -13.11 15.09
N ASN A 97 6.04 -11.80 15.25
CA ASN A 97 6.65 -11.21 16.44
C ASN A 97 5.84 -11.50 17.71
N ALA A 98 4.51 -11.45 17.65
CA ALA A 98 3.66 -11.81 18.78
C ALA A 98 3.85 -13.28 19.23
N ILE A 99 4.05 -14.21 18.29
CA ILE A 99 4.33 -15.62 18.61
C ILE A 99 5.68 -15.75 19.32
N LEU A 100 6.71 -15.05 18.83
CA LEU A 100 8.06 -15.07 19.42
C LEU A 100 8.10 -14.54 20.86
N ILE A 101 7.20 -13.63 21.22
CA ILE A 101 7.15 -13.02 22.55
C ILE A 101 6.34 -13.87 23.52
N ASP A 102 5.16 -14.38 23.11
CA ASP A 102 4.15 -14.88 24.05
C ASP A 102 3.71 -16.35 23.84
N ASN A 103 4.19 -17.07 22.81
CA ASN A 103 3.56 -18.34 22.42
C ASN A 103 4.54 -19.47 22.07
N PHE A 104 4.84 -20.33 23.05
CA PHE A 104 5.70 -21.52 22.92
C PHE A 104 4.93 -22.84 22.86
N ASP A 105 3.75 -22.84 22.24
CA ASP A 105 2.97 -24.08 22.06
C ASP A 105 3.57 -24.95 20.93
N ALA A 106 3.33 -26.27 20.93
CA ALA A 106 3.98 -27.21 19.99
C ALA A 106 3.67 -26.95 18.50
N SER A 107 2.67 -26.13 18.21
CA SER A 107 2.29 -25.69 16.86
C SER A 107 2.76 -24.27 16.51
N ALA A 108 3.46 -23.58 17.43
CA ALA A 108 3.94 -22.22 17.24
C ALA A 108 5.00 -22.12 16.14
N ASP A 109 5.95 -23.06 16.09
CA ASP A 109 7.04 -23.09 15.10
C ASP A 109 6.51 -23.14 13.66
N LYS A 110 5.55 -24.04 13.39
CA LYS A 110 4.94 -24.16 12.06
C LYS A 110 4.16 -22.90 11.67
N ARG A 111 3.47 -22.27 12.62
CA ARG A 111 2.74 -21.02 12.38
C ARG A 111 3.70 -19.86 12.12
N LEU A 112 4.80 -19.80 12.87
CA LEU A 112 5.85 -18.81 12.71
C LEU A 112 6.48 -18.92 11.31
N GLU A 113 6.86 -20.12 10.88
CA GLU A 113 7.42 -20.36 9.55
C GLU A 113 6.46 -19.90 8.44
N LEU A 114 5.18 -20.28 8.53
CA LEU A 114 4.17 -19.88 7.55
C LEU A 114 3.98 -18.36 7.49
N LEU A 115 3.99 -17.67 8.64
CA LEU A 115 3.88 -16.22 8.70
C LEU A 115 5.11 -15.52 8.12
N GLN A 116 6.31 -16.02 8.42
CA GLN A 116 7.55 -15.51 7.83
C GLN A 116 7.57 -15.68 6.31
N VAL A 117 7.21 -16.86 5.80
CA VAL A 117 7.10 -17.13 4.36
C VAL A 117 6.07 -16.20 3.71
N LYS A 118 4.93 -15.96 4.37
CA LYS A 118 3.90 -15.03 3.88
C LYS A 118 4.44 -13.60 3.79
N ALA A 119 5.14 -13.12 4.83
CA ALA A 119 5.74 -11.79 4.84
C ALA A 119 6.81 -11.63 3.74
N ILE A 120 7.71 -12.61 3.61
CA ILE A 120 8.77 -12.63 2.59
C ILE A 120 8.17 -12.61 1.18
N ARG A 121 7.15 -13.45 0.93
CA ARG A 121 6.47 -13.50 -0.36
C ARG A 121 5.81 -12.16 -0.70
N ALA A 122 5.12 -11.53 0.25
CA ALA A 122 4.49 -10.22 0.05
C ALA A 122 5.54 -9.14 -0.27
N LYS A 123 6.65 -9.09 0.47
CA LYS A 123 7.76 -8.16 0.20
C LYS A 123 8.41 -8.41 -1.18
N SER A 124 8.56 -9.67 -1.58
CA SER A 124 9.09 -10.03 -2.91
C SER A 124 8.15 -9.58 -4.04
N GLN A 125 6.84 -9.81 -3.90
CA GLN A 125 5.86 -9.34 -4.87
C GLN A 125 5.80 -7.81 -4.94
N LEU A 126 5.86 -7.14 -3.79
CA LEU A 126 5.97 -5.68 -3.71
C LEU A 126 7.19 -5.18 -4.48
N LYS A 127 8.37 -5.78 -4.24
CA LYS A 127 9.61 -5.45 -4.97
C LYS A 127 9.43 -5.60 -6.48
N THR A 128 8.84 -6.69 -6.95
CA THR A 128 8.62 -6.90 -8.39
C THR A 128 7.73 -5.81 -8.99
N VAL A 129 6.62 -5.47 -8.34
CA VAL A 129 5.69 -4.44 -8.83
C VAL A 129 6.31 -3.05 -8.75
N ALA A 130 6.97 -2.70 -7.64
CA ALA A 130 7.69 -1.44 -7.48
C ALA A 130 8.77 -1.26 -8.54
N THR A 131 9.55 -2.30 -8.81
CA THR A 131 10.60 -2.27 -9.85
C THR A 131 10.02 -2.04 -11.24
N ALA A 132 8.89 -2.68 -11.57
CA ALA A 132 8.22 -2.51 -12.85
C ALA A 132 7.57 -1.12 -13.01
N MET A 133 7.14 -0.52 -11.91
CA MET A 133 6.60 0.84 -11.87
C MET A 133 7.69 1.90 -12.04
N GLY A 134 8.88 1.65 -11.49
CA GLY A 134 10.03 2.56 -11.53
C GLY A 134 10.17 3.38 -10.26
N GLN A 135 11.37 3.91 -10.03
CA GLN A 135 11.75 4.57 -8.78
C GLN A 135 10.88 5.79 -8.47
N ASN A 136 10.77 6.72 -9.41
CA ASN A 136 10.06 7.99 -9.20
C ASN A 136 8.60 7.76 -8.80
N ASP A 137 7.89 6.89 -9.51
CA ASP A 137 6.49 6.56 -9.21
C ASP A 137 6.34 5.77 -7.89
N TYR A 138 7.38 5.03 -7.50
CA TYR A 138 7.39 4.33 -6.22
C TYR A 138 7.66 5.25 -5.03
N GLU A 139 8.50 6.26 -5.20
CA GLU A 139 8.73 7.28 -4.18
C GLU A 139 7.46 8.13 -3.97
N LYS A 140 6.73 8.47 -5.03
CA LYS A 140 5.39 9.09 -4.91
C LYS A 140 4.44 8.20 -4.10
N PHE A 141 4.45 6.89 -4.36
CA PHE A 141 3.63 5.91 -3.64
C PHE A 141 3.95 5.87 -2.14
N THR A 142 5.24 5.76 -1.79
CA THR A 142 5.64 5.66 -0.38
C THR A 142 5.38 6.96 0.38
N GLN A 143 5.59 8.10 -0.27
CA GLN A 143 5.30 9.41 0.30
C GLN A 143 3.80 9.61 0.55
N ALA A 144 2.95 9.29 -0.43
CA ALA A 144 1.49 9.46 -0.30
C ALA A 144 0.87 8.63 0.83
N LEU A 145 1.53 7.53 1.21
CA LEU A 145 1.03 6.56 2.18
C LEU A 145 1.87 6.48 3.46
N GLY A 146 2.71 7.47 3.75
CA GLY A 146 3.47 7.51 5.00
C GLY A 146 4.41 6.30 5.21
N LEU A 147 4.85 5.65 4.14
CA LEU A 147 5.71 4.46 4.18
C LEU A 147 7.17 4.86 4.39
N ILE A 148 7.48 5.41 5.56
CA ILE A 148 8.81 5.95 5.87
C ILE A 148 9.79 4.91 6.43
N ALA A 149 9.30 3.74 6.84
CA ALA A 149 10.18 2.70 7.38
C ALA A 149 11.19 2.22 6.34
N GLN A 150 12.39 1.88 6.81
CA GLN A 150 13.51 1.47 5.95
C GLN A 150 13.14 0.31 5.02
N GLU A 151 12.32 -0.63 5.48
CA GLU A 151 11.89 -1.80 4.71
C GLU A 151 11.04 -1.49 3.47
N TRP A 152 10.44 -0.29 3.42
CA TRP A 152 9.67 0.19 2.27
C TRP A 152 10.48 1.13 1.36
N GLN A 153 11.71 1.50 1.74
CA GLN A 153 12.51 2.41 0.91
C GLN A 153 13.07 1.71 -0.32
N TRP A 154 13.18 2.45 -1.42
CA TRP A 154 13.62 1.93 -2.71
C TRP A 154 14.98 1.22 -2.64
N ASP A 155 15.95 1.81 -1.95
CA ASP A 155 17.29 1.22 -1.81
C ASP A 155 17.26 -0.13 -1.09
N THR A 156 16.41 -0.24 -0.06
CA THR A 156 16.20 -1.50 0.68
C THR A 156 15.48 -2.54 -0.16
N LEU A 157 14.50 -2.13 -0.98
CA LEU A 157 13.86 -3.06 -1.93
C LEU A 157 14.84 -3.57 -2.97
N ARG A 158 15.78 -2.74 -3.43
CA ARG A 158 16.79 -3.13 -4.41
C ARG A 158 17.88 -4.00 -3.83
N ALA A 159 18.26 -3.78 -2.57
CA ALA A 159 19.20 -4.63 -1.87
C ALA A 159 18.78 -6.10 -2.02
N ARG A 160 19.75 -6.96 -2.38
CA ARG A 160 19.52 -8.39 -2.46
C ARG A 160 19.28 -8.89 -1.03
N PHE A 161 18.06 -9.35 -0.76
CA PHE A 161 17.86 -10.39 0.25
C PHE A 161 18.54 -11.67 -0.24
#